data_AF-A0A2R7P1D1-F1
#
_entry.id   AF-A0A2R7P1D1-F1
#
_cell.length_a   1.000
_cell.length_b   1.000
_cell.length_c   1.000
_cell.angle_alpha   90.00
_cell.angle_beta   90.00
_cell.angle_gamma   90.00
#
_symmetry.space_group_name_H-M   'P 1'
#
loop_
_entity.id
_entity.type
_entity.pdbx_description
1 polymer ?
#
loop_
_entity_poly.entity_id
_entity_poly.type
_entity_poly.pdbx_seq_one_letter_code
_entity_poly.pdbx_strand_id
1 'polypeptide(L)'
;MNAVAFLLSSLAAFFGMLGALLLAMPAYPGWGFGAFLISNLGWLTVSAWQRQWPLHVQQWVFLACSLLGLWNWWLGPLLLG
;
A
#
# COMPACT_ATOMS: atom_id res chain seq x y z
N MET A 1 3.29 -6.69 21.49
CA MET A 1 3.22 -7.06 20.06
C MET A 1 4.11 -8.27 19.83
N ASN A 2 3.65 -9.32 19.15
CA ASN A 2 4.51 -10.48 18.89
C ASN A 2 5.54 -10.17 17.79
N ALA A 3 6.62 -10.95 17.69
CA ALA A 3 7.73 -10.68 16.77
C ALA A 3 7.28 -10.62 15.30
N VAL A 4 6.31 -11.45 14.91
CA VAL A 4 5.74 -11.48 13.56
C VAL A 4 5.01 -10.17 13.24
N ALA A 5 4.16 -9.69 14.14
CA ALA A 5 3.45 -8.43 13.95
C ALA A 5 4.41 -7.24 13.90
N PHE A 6 5.50 -7.26 14.66
CA PHE A 6 6.55 -6.25 14.58
C PHE A 6 7.20 -6.24 13.19
N LEU A 7 7.70 -7.39 12.72
CA LEU A 7 8.34 -7.49 11.41
C LEU A 7 7.40 -7.07 10.28
N LEU A 8 6.15 -7.54 10.31
CA LEU A 8 5.15 -7.21 9.30
C LEU A 8 4.80 -5.71 9.31
N SER A 9 4.67 -5.11 10.50
CA SER A 9 4.43 -3.66 10.62
C SER A 9 5.61 -2.82 10.14
N SER A 10 6.85 -3.27 10.37
CA SER A 10 8.06 -2.60 9.90
C SER A 10 8.17 -2.64 8.38
N LEU A 11 7.87 -3.80 7.76
CA LEU A 11 7.80 -3.92 6.30
C LEU A 11 6.69 -3.06 5.73
N ALA A 12 5.49 -3.11 6.33
CA ALA A 12 4.36 -2.28 5.90
C ALA A 12 4.70 -0.79 5.96
N ALA A 13 5.34 -0.32 7.04
CA ALA A 13 5.79 1.05 7.19
C ALA A 13 6.85 1.43 6.15
N PHE A 14 7.86 0.58 5.94
CA PHE A 14 8.91 0.81 4.94
C PHE A 14 8.33 0.97 3.53
N PHE A 15 7.46 0.05 3.11
CA PHE A 15 6.80 0.12 1.80
C PHE A 15 5.83 1.31 1.70
N GLY A 16 5.20 1.72 2.80
CA GLY A 16 4.37 2.92 2.82
C GLY A 16 5.18 4.20 2.60
N MET A 17 6.34 4.32 3.25
CA MET A 17 7.28 5.44 3.03
C MET A 17 7.86 5.43 1.61
N LEU A 18 8.25 4.25 1.10
CA LEU A 18 8.74 4.10 -0.26
C LEU A 18 7.65 4.47 -1.29
N GLY A 19 6.41 4.04 -1.07
CA GLY A 19 5.27 4.40 -1.91
C GLY A 19 5.03 5.91 -1.92
N ALA A 20 5.07 6.56 -0.77
CA ALA A 20 4.94 8.01 -0.66
C ALA A 20 6.05 8.75 -1.42
N LEU A 21 7.30 8.30 -1.26
CA LEU A 21 8.46 8.87 -1.95
C LEU A 21 8.33 8.75 -3.48
N LEU A 22 7.94 7.57 -3.97
CA LEU A 22 7.78 7.31 -5.40
C LEU A 22 6.60 8.09 -5.99
N LEU A 23 5.47 8.21 -5.27
CA LEU A 23 4.34 9.05 -5.71
C LEU A 23 4.68 10.54 -5.73
N ALA A 24 5.60 11.00 -4.87
CA ALA A 24 6.09 12.37 -4.90
C ALA A 24 6.98 12.66 -6.12
N MET A 25 7.44 11.62 -6.84
CA MET A 25 8.25 11.76 -8.05
C MET A 25 7.38 11.58 -9.31
N PRO A 26 7.45 12.50 -10.29
CA PRO A 26 6.61 12.43 -11.49
C PRO A 26 6.93 11.24 -12.41
N ALA A 27 8.13 10.66 -12.29
CA ALA A 27 8.59 9.59 -13.17
C ALA A 27 8.10 8.19 -12.77
N TYR A 28 7.71 7.97 -11.50
CA TYR A 28 7.46 6.62 -10.97
C TYR A 28 6.11 6.43 -10.25
N PRO A 29 4.99 7.05 -10.69
CA PRO A 29 3.72 6.95 -9.97
C PRO A 29 3.19 5.51 -9.88
N GLY A 30 3.36 4.69 -10.94
CA GLY A 30 2.94 3.28 -10.93
C GLY A 30 3.65 2.45 -9.85
N TRP A 31 4.97 2.62 -9.69
CA TRP A 31 5.74 1.95 -8.65
C TRP A 31 5.37 2.43 -7.25
N GLY A 32 5.00 3.71 -7.10
CA GLY A 32 4.49 4.26 -5.85
C GLY A 32 3.20 3.57 -5.39
N PHE A 33 2.23 3.40 -6.31
CA PHE A 33 1.01 2.65 -6.00
C PHE A 33 1.26 1.17 -5.74
N GLY A 34 2.24 0.55 -6.42
CA GLY A 34 2.68 -0.83 -6.16
C GLY A 34 3.28 -1.01 -4.76
N ALA A 35 4.12 -0.07 -4.31
CA ALA A 35 4.65 -0.08 -2.95
C ALA A 35 3.55 0.12 -1.90
N PHE A 36 2.59 1.02 -2.14
CA PHE A 36 1.43 1.17 -1.27
C PHE A 36 0.55 -0.09 -1.22
N LEU A 37 0.38 -0.82 -2.33
CA LEU A 37 -0.35 -2.08 -2.34
C LEU A 37 0.24 -3.07 -1.32
N ILE A 38 1.57 -3.25 -1.33
CA ILE A 38 2.27 -4.12 -0.37
C ILE A 38 2.09 -3.60 1.06
N SER A 39 2.24 -2.29 1.26
CA SER A 39 2.03 -1.65 2.56
C SER A 39 0.63 -1.88 3.14
N ASN A 40 -0.41 -1.67 2.32
CA ASN A 40 -1.81 -1.79 2.73
C ASN A 40 -2.14 -3.23 3.15
N LEU A 41 -1.63 -4.25 2.44
CA LEU A 41 -1.83 -5.66 2.82
C LEU A 41 -1.19 -5.99 4.18
N GLY A 42 0.01 -5.46 4.44
CA GLY A 42 0.68 -5.59 5.73
C GLY A 42 -0.12 -4.92 6.84
N TRP A 43 -0.56 -3.68 6.62
CA TRP A 43 -1.35 -2.95 7.62
C TRP A 43 -2.75 -3.52 7.83
N LEU A 44 -3.41 -4.08 6.81
CA LEU A 44 -4.69 -4.81 6.97
C LEU A 44 -4.54 -5.99 7.94
N THR A 45 -3.48 -6.78 7.75
CA THR A 45 -3.19 -7.93 8.61
C THR A 45 -2.88 -7.48 10.05
N VAL A 46 -1.98 -6.51 10.22
CA VAL A 46 -1.54 -6.02 11.53
C VAL A 46 -2.68 -5.32 12.28
N SER A 47 -3.45 -4.48 11.60
CA SER A 47 -4.59 -3.76 12.20
C SER A 47 -5.70 -4.70 12.64
N ALA A 48 -5.97 -5.78 11.90
CA ALA A 48 -6.92 -6.80 12.31
C ALA A 48 -6.46 -7.54 13.58
N TRP A 49 -5.20 -7.99 13.62
CA TRP A 49 -4.63 -8.67 14.80
C TRP A 49 -4.64 -7.79 16.06
N GLN A 50 -4.41 -6.49 15.90
CA GLN A 50 -4.37 -5.54 17.00
C GLN A 50 -5.71 -4.84 17.26
N ARG A 51 -6.78 -5.25 16.57
CA ARG A 51 -8.14 -4.68 16.66
C ARG A 51 -8.20 -3.15 16.46
N GLN A 52 -7.32 -2.64 15.60
CA GLN A 52 -7.26 -1.23 15.21
C GLN A 52 -8.24 -0.96 14.06
N TRP A 53 -9.55 -1.05 14.34
CA TRP A 53 -10.59 -1.01 13.31
C TRP A 53 -10.63 0.27 12.45
N PRO A 54 -10.43 1.49 12.99
CA PRO A 54 -10.38 2.69 12.16
C PRO A 54 -9.24 2.63 11.14
N LEU A 55 -8.05 2.19 11.59
CA LEU A 55 -6.91 1.97 10.71
C LEU A 55 -7.24 0.88 9.68
N HIS A 56 -7.87 -0.23 10.09
CA HIS A 56 -8.22 -1.33 9.19
C HIS A 56 -9.13 -0.88 8.04
N VAL A 57 -10.18 -0.11 8.34
CA VAL A 57 -11.08 0.45 7.32
C VAL A 57 -10.34 1.42 6.41
N GLN A 58 -9.49 2.28 6.96
CA GLN A 58 -8.66 3.19 6.17
C GLN A 58 -7.76 2.44 5.17
N GLN A 59 -7.16 1.32 5.59
CA GLN A 59 -6.30 0.51 4.71
C GLN A 59 -7.08 -0.15 3.57
N TRP A 60 -8.35 -0.49 3.75
CA TRP A 60 -9.21 -0.93 2.65
C TRP A 60 -9.45 0.16 1.60
N VAL A 61 -9.67 1.40 2.04
CA VAL A 61 -9.82 2.54 1.13
C VAL A 61 -8.50 2.79 0.39
N PHE A 62 -7.38 2.79 1.10
CA PHE A 62 -6.06 2.96 0.48
C PHE A 62 -5.72 1.82 -0.48
N LEU A 63 -6.11 0.58 -0.16
CA LEU A 63 -5.97 -0.56 -1.05
C LEU A 63 -6.71 -0.32 -2.37
N ALA A 64 -7.97 0.12 -2.30
CA ALA A 64 -8.75 0.45 -3.48
C ALA A 64 -8.10 1.57 -4.31
N CYS A 65 -7.62 2.64 -3.65
CA CYS A 65 -6.88 3.72 -4.32
C CYS A 65 -5.58 3.21 -4.98
N SER A 66 -4.83 2.32 -4.33
CA SER A 66 -3.63 1.71 -4.90
C SER A 66 -3.94 0.88 -6.13
N LEU A 67 -5.03 0.12 -6.13
CA LEU A 67 -5.47 -0.65 -7.30
C LEU A 67 -5.89 0.26 -8.46
N LEU A 68 -6.64 1.33 -8.18
CA LEU A 68 -7.00 2.35 -9.17
C LEU A 68 -5.76 3.05 -9.74
N GLY A 69 -4.79 3.38 -8.89
CA GLY A 69 -3.52 3.96 -9.32
C GLY A 69 -2.71 3.00 -10.21
N LEU A 70 -2.61 1.74 -9.83
CA LEU A 70 -1.96 0.70 -10.66
C LEU A 70 -2.67 0.50 -11.99
N TRP A 71 -4.00 0.58 -12.01
CA TRP A 71 -4.76 0.56 -13.26
C TRP A 71 -4.38 1.75 -14.15
N ASN A 72 -4.45 2.97 -13.64
CA ASN A 72 -4.22 4.18 -14.45
C ASN A 72 -2.80 4.32 -14.96
N TRP A 73 -1.80 3.89 -14.19
CA TRP A 73 -0.38 4.15 -14.47
C TRP A 73 0.39 2.92 -14.95
N TRP A 74 -0.20 1.73 -14.92
CA TRP A 74 0.46 0.51 -15.38
C TRP A 74 -0.43 -0.33 -16.31
N LEU A 75 -1.52 -0.92 -15.79
CA LEU A 75 -2.33 -1.89 -16.58
C LEU A 75 -3.10 -1.22 -17.72
N GLY A 76 -3.73 -0.07 -17.48
CA GLY A 76 -4.50 0.68 -18.48
C GLY A 76 -3.67 1.04 -19.71
N PRO A 77 -2.56 1.78 -19.56
CA PRO A 77 -1.68 2.10 -20.69
C PRO A 77 -1.11 0.86 -21.41
N LEU A 78 -0.83 -0.22 -20.66
CA LEU A 78 -0.32 -1.46 -21.27
C LEU A 78 -1.38 -2.21 -22.08
N LEU A 79 -2.65 -2.14 -21.67
CA LEU A 79 -3.75 -2.92 -22.28
C LEU A 79 -4.57 -2.12 -23.29
N LEU A 80 -4.65 -0.80 -23.15
CA LEU A 80 -5.52 0.07 -23.93
C LEU A 80 -4.76 0.93 -24.96
N GLY A 81 -3.43 1.05 -24.82
CA GLY A 81 -2.60 1.93 -25.66
C GLY A 81 -2.67 3.38 -25.24
#